data_AF-A0A820B2M6-F1
#
_entry.id   AF-A0A820B2M6-F1
#
_cell.length_a   1.000
_cell.length_b   1.000
_cell.length_c   1.000
_cell.angle_alpha   90.00
_cell.angle_beta   90.00
_cell.angle_gamma   90.00
#
_symmetry.space_group_name_H-M   'P 1'
#
loop_
_entity.id
_entity.type
_entity.pdbx_description
1 polymer ?
#
loop_
_entity_poly.entity_id
_entity_poly.type
_entity_poly.pdbx_seq_one_letter_code
_entity_poly.pdbx_strand_id
1 'polypeptide(L)'
;AQILALALPNVVPANARDSVFQHLLQDINAKGNHTSTGIVSTAQLFPLLSDNGQHNLAVQLVSSTTYPSYGYMFNNPYENATTMWELWDAPMEGPGMNSRNHHMFASIGAWFYSHLAGIDFQSGLIVIHPRMVSEDKKHLLSKVDCQLNTLYGLVHVSYTRDERSTFANSILLRVSIPTNAKAHVVFEPLFPNAKCVLLTESNKVMWSITDKDNTVSHDAQTGLMTVQIGSGEYEYQAFWE
;
A
#
# COMPACT_ATOMS: atom_id res chain seq x y z
N ALA A 1 -20.91 -0.53 -6.09
CA ALA A 1 -21.18 -1.76 -6.86
C ALA A 1 -19.91 -2.35 -7.51
N GLN A 2 -19.11 -1.54 -8.24
CA GLN A 2 -17.93 -2.04 -8.97
C GLN A 2 -16.87 -2.68 -8.05
N ILE A 3 -16.60 -2.09 -6.87
CA ILE A 3 -15.54 -2.52 -5.96
C ILE A 3 -15.66 -4.00 -5.58
N LEU A 4 -16.83 -4.44 -5.09
CA LEU A 4 -17.01 -5.83 -4.66
C LEU A 4 -16.93 -6.82 -5.83
N ALA A 5 -17.48 -6.45 -6.99
CA ALA A 5 -17.40 -7.27 -8.20
C ALA A 5 -15.94 -7.44 -8.68
N LEU A 6 -15.13 -6.39 -8.57
CA LEU A 6 -13.72 -6.42 -8.94
C LEU A 6 -12.86 -7.17 -7.90
N ALA A 7 -13.21 -7.08 -6.62
CA ALA A 7 -12.48 -7.73 -5.53
C ALA A 7 -12.66 -9.26 -5.51
N LEU A 8 -13.80 -9.75 -5.97
CA LEU A 8 -14.08 -11.19 -6.00
C LEU A 8 -13.52 -11.86 -7.26
N PRO A 9 -12.92 -13.05 -7.15
CA PRO A 9 -12.38 -13.78 -8.28
C PRO A 9 -13.51 -14.23 -9.22
N ASN A 10 -13.27 -14.12 -10.53
CA ASN A 10 -14.15 -14.63 -11.58
C ASN A 10 -15.59 -14.07 -11.62
N VAL A 11 -15.85 -12.92 -10.98
CA VAL A 11 -17.16 -12.24 -11.06
C VAL A 11 -17.25 -11.33 -12.29
N VAL A 12 -16.23 -10.51 -12.52
CA VAL A 12 -16.12 -9.70 -13.74
C VAL A 12 -15.33 -10.47 -14.80
N PRO A 13 -15.86 -10.67 -16.02
CA PRO A 13 -15.14 -11.31 -17.11
C PRO A 13 -13.81 -10.60 -17.41
N ALA A 14 -12.75 -11.35 -17.72
CA ALA A 14 -11.41 -10.80 -17.90
C ALA A 14 -11.34 -9.67 -18.94
N ASN A 15 -12.07 -9.80 -20.06
CA ASN A 15 -12.14 -8.78 -21.11
C ASN A 15 -12.91 -7.50 -20.72
N ALA A 16 -13.67 -7.53 -19.63
CA ALA A 16 -14.41 -6.37 -19.12
C ALA A 16 -13.77 -5.75 -17.86
N ARG A 17 -12.84 -6.46 -17.21
CA ARG A 17 -12.27 -6.06 -15.92
C ARG A 17 -11.65 -4.66 -15.95
N ASP A 18 -10.84 -4.37 -16.96
CA ASP A 18 -10.19 -3.06 -17.11
C ASP A 18 -11.23 -1.95 -17.30
N SER A 19 -12.26 -2.18 -18.12
CA SER A 19 -13.34 -1.21 -18.32
C SER A 19 -14.11 -0.95 -17.01
N VAL A 20 -14.42 -1.99 -16.23
CA VAL A 20 -15.10 -1.82 -14.94
C VAL A 20 -14.22 -1.08 -13.93
N PHE A 21 -12.91 -1.34 -13.92
CA PHE A 21 -11.96 -0.61 -13.08
C PHE A 21 -11.84 0.86 -13.49
N GLN A 22 -11.78 1.17 -14.78
CA GLN A 22 -11.76 2.56 -15.26
C GLN A 22 -13.04 3.32 -14.87
N HIS A 23 -14.21 2.69 -14.93
CA HIS A 23 -15.44 3.30 -14.44
C HIS A 23 -15.41 3.57 -12.92
N LEU A 24 -14.76 2.72 -12.13
CA LEU A 24 -14.55 2.98 -10.70
C LEU A 24 -13.67 4.21 -10.48
N LEU A 25 -12.58 4.36 -11.24
CA LEU A 25 -11.71 5.53 -11.13
C LEU A 25 -12.45 6.82 -11.51
N GLN A 26 -13.25 6.79 -12.58
CA GLN A 26 -14.11 7.91 -12.98
C GLN A 26 -15.12 8.27 -11.88
N ASP A 27 -15.74 7.27 -11.24
CA ASP A 27 -16.71 7.47 -10.17
C ASP A 27 -16.08 8.10 -8.91
N ILE A 28 -14.86 7.67 -8.55
CA ILE A 28 -14.08 8.26 -7.45
C ILE A 28 -13.71 9.70 -7.79
N ASN A 29 -13.25 9.95 -9.03
CA ASN A 29 -12.86 11.28 -9.48
C ASN A 29 -14.05 12.26 -9.50
N ALA A 30 -15.20 11.82 -9.99
CA ALA A 30 -16.43 12.62 -10.01
C ALA A 30 -16.91 13.02 -8.61
N LYS A 31 -16.50 12.28 -7.57
CA LYS A 31 -16.75 12.60 -6.15
C LYS A 31 -15.60 13.38 -5.49
N GLY A 32 -14.71 13.98 -6.28
CA GLY A 32 -13.61 14.79 -5.78
C GLY A 32 -12.52 13.99 -5.07
N ASN A 33 -12.34 12.71 -5.43
CA ASN A 33 -11.42 11.78 -4.76
C ASN A 33 -11.74 11.63 -3.26
N HIS A 34 -13.00 11.30 -2.94
CA HIS A 34 -13.47 10.98 -1.60
C HIS A 34 -14.01 9.55 -1.48
N THR A 35 -13.92 8.98 -0.28
CA THR A 35 -14.49 7.67 0.03
C THR A 35 -16.00 7.76 0.15
N SER A 36 -16.74 7.23 -0.81
CA SER A 36 -18.22 7.25 -0.81
C SER A 36 -18.85 5.90 -0.46
N THR A 37 -18.07 5.00 0.12
CA THR A 37 -18.46 3.60 0.33
C THR A 37 -18.99 3.36 1.74
N GLY A 38 -19.92 2.42 1.87
CA GLY A 38 -20.23 1.78 3.15
C GLY A 38 -19.22 0.69 3.50
N ILE A 39 -19.32 0.18 4.72
CA ILE A 39 -18.36 -0.71 5.40
C ILE A 39 -17.82 -1.87 4.53
N VAL A 40 -18.69 -2.56 3.78
CA VAL A 40 -18.30 -3.74 2.98
C VAL A 40 -17.37 -3.36 1.83
N SER A 41 -17.68 -2.26 1.14
CA SER A 41 -16.87 -1.81 0.01
C SER A 41 -15.62 -1.07 0.46
N THR A 42 -15.66 -0.37 1.61
CA THR A 42 -14.47 0.29 2.16
C THR A 42 -13.36 -0.71 2.50
N ALA A 43 -13.72 -1.89 3.01
CA ALA A 43 -12.76 -2.95 3.30
C ALA A 43 -11.97 -3.44 2.07
N GLN A 44 -12.54 -3.30 0.87
CA GLN A 44 -11.93 -3.76 -0.38
C GLN A 44 -11.35 -2.62 -1.22
N LEU A 45 -11.75 -1.37 -0.98
CA LEU A 45 -11.40 -0.22 -1.80
C LEU A 45 -9.88 0.01 -1.88
N PHE A 46 -9.21 0.10 -0.73
CA PHE A 46 -7.77 0.44 -0.68
C PHE A 46 -6.86 -0.68 -1.20
N PRO A 47 -7.08 -1.97 -0.85
CA PRO A 47 -6.39 -3.08 -1.49
C PRO A 47 -6.60 -3.08 -3.00
N LEU A 48 -7.86 -3.00 -3.46
CA LEU A 48 -8.19 -3.04 -4.89
C LEU A 48 -7.48 -1.92 -5.67
N LEU A 49 -7.46 -0.70 -5.15
CA LEU A 49 -6.73 0.40 -5.80
C LEU A 49 -5.23 0.11 -5.85
N SER A 50 -4.64 -0.34 -4.75
CA SER A 50 -3.20 -0.59 -4.66
C SER A 50 -2.75 -1.73 -5.58
N ASP A 51 -3.51 -2.82 -5.64
CA ASP A 51 -3.22 -3.99 -6.48
C ASP A 51 -3.40 -3.72 -7.98
N ASN A 52 -4.10 -2.65 -8.35
CA ASN A 52 -4.34 -2.26 -9.74
C ASN A 52 -3.58 -0.98 -10.12
N GLY A 53 -2.42 -0.74 -9.50
CA GLY A 53 -1.52 0.36 -9.85
C GLY A 53 -2.01 1.76 -9.46
N GLN A 54 -3.06 1.86 -8.63
CA GLN A 54 -3.66 3.11 -8.15
C GLN A 54 -3.33 3.35 -6.67
N HIS A 55 -2.14 2.94 -6.22
CA HIS A 55 -1.69 3.11 -4.84
C HIS A 55 -1.63 4.58 -4.41
N ASN A 56 -1.19 5.48 -5.31
CA ASN A 56 -1.24 6.94 -5.08
C ASN A 56 -2.64 7.43 -4.72
N LEU A 57 -3.67 6.93 -5.43
CA LEU A 57 -5.05 7.30 -5.17
C LEU A 57 -5.53 6.73 -3.83
N ALA A 58 -5.15 5.49 -3.50
CA ALA A 58 -5.43 4.90 -2.20
C ALA A 58 -4.85 5.75 -1.04
N VAL A 59 -3.59 6.17 -1.15
CA VAL A 59 -2.94 7.05 -0.18
C VAL A 59 -3.62 8.43 -0.13
N GLN A 60 -3.96 9.00 -1.28
CA GLN A 60 -4.69 10.27 -1.35
C GLN A 60 -6.03 10.19 -0.62
N LEU A 61 -6.81 9.12 -0.84
CA LEU A 61 -8.11 8.90 -0.20
C LEU A 61 -8.00 8.81 1.33
N VAL A 62 -7.03 8.04 1.86
CA VAL A 62 -6.86 7.89 3.31
C VAL A 62 -6.30 9.15 3.96
N SER A 63 -5.50 9.94 3.24
CA SER A 63 -4.95 11.23 3.71
C SER A 63 -5.96 12.38 3.68
N SER A 64 -7.13 12.19 3.06
CA SER A 64 -8.13 13.24 2.95
C SER A 64 -8.67 13.65 4.31
N THR A 65 -8.89 14.95 4.52
CA THR A 65 -9.37 15.54 5.77
C THR A 65 -10.77 16.15 5.65
N THR A 66 -11.32 16.23 4.44
CA THR A 66 -12.68 16.73 4.17
C THR A 66 -13.69 15.59 4.12
N TYR A 67 -14.97 15.89 4.34
CA TYR A 67 -16.02 14.87 4.32
C TYR A 67 -16.27 14.32 2.90
N PRO A 68 -16.55 13.01 2.75
CA PRO A 68 -16.33 11.92 3.71
C PRO A 68 -14.86 11.42 3.69
N SER A 69 -14.26 11.19 4.85
CA SER A 69 -12.93 10.60 5.00
C SER A 69 -12.61 10.18 6.44
N TYR A 70 -11.55 9.37 6.60
CA TYR A 70 -10.97 9.07 7.92
C TYR A 70 -10.42 10.33 8.60
N GLY A 71 -9.77 11.23 7.85
CA GLY A 71 -9.27 12.49 8.40
C GLY A 71 -10.38 13.43 8.85
N TYR A 72 -11.55 13.39 8.20
CA TYR A 72 -12.73 14.11 8.67
C TYR A 72 -13.23 13.60 10.02
N MET A 73 -13.28 12.27 10.24
CA MET A 73 -13.61 11.73 11.57
C MET A 73 -12.68 12.33 12.64
N PHE A 74 -11.38 12.37 12.36
CA PHE A 74 -10.37 12.84 13.31
C PHE A 74 -10.39 14.36 13.57
N ASN A 75 -10.65 15.20 12.55
CA ASN A 75 -10.34 16.63 12.59
C ASN A 75 -11.46 17.55 12.07
N ASN A 76 -12.72 17.10 12.11
CA ASN A 76 -13.85 17.97 11.79
C ASN A 76 -14.08 19.02 12.90
N PRO A 77 -14.75 20.16 12.61
CA PRO A 77 -14.93 21.24 13.58
C PRO A 77 -16.00 20.98 14.65
N TYR A 78 -16.67 19.83 14.64
CA TYR A 78 -17.83 19.54 15.49
C TYR A 78 -17.49 18.62 16.66
N GLU A 79 -16.79 17.53 16.38
CA GLU A 79 -16.44 16.50 17.35
C GLU A 79 -15.23 15.70 16.84
N ASN A 80 -14.08 15.79 17.51
CA ASN A 80 -12.89 15.03 17.07
C ASN A 80 -13.00 13.56 17.53
N ALA A 81 -12.91 12.63 16.58
CA ALA A 81 -12.91 11.20 16.88
C ALA A 81 -11.61 10.73 17.54
N THR A 82 -11.72 9.92 18.59
CA THR A 82 -10.60 9.15 19.17
C THR A 82 -10.71 7.64 18.90
N THR A 83 -11.83 7.20 18.32
CA THR A 83 -12.08 5.83 17.85
C THR A 83 -12.81 5.87 16.50
N MET A 84 -13.02 4.73 15.85
CA MET A 84 -13.75 4.68 14.58
C MET A 84 -15.25 4.89 14.80
N TRP A 85 -15.90 5.70 13.96
CA TRP A 85 -17.34 5.95 14.04
C TRP A 85 -18.15 4.98 13.18
N GLU A 86 -19.43 4.85 13.49
CA GLU A 86 -20.40 4.06 12.70
C GLU A 86 -20.72 4.71 11.36
N LEU A 87 -20.74 6.04 11.31
CA LEU A 87 -21.05 6.86 10.13
C LEU A 87 -19.93 7.86 9.85
N TRP A 88 -19.74 8.22 8.58
CA TRP A 88 -18.71 9.18 8.16
C TRP A 88 -18.93 10.60 8.73
N ASP A 89 -20.18 10.98 8.91
CA ASP A 89 -20.69 12.27 9.40
C ASP A 89 -21.47 12.12 10.72
N ALA A 90 -21.02 11.22 11.58
CA ALA A 90 -21.64 10.93 12.86
C ALA A 90 -22.13 12.18 13.65
N PRO A 91 -21.42 13.34 13.69
CA PRO A 91 -21.87 14.56 14.37
C PRO A 91 -23.11 15.24 13.76
N MET A 92 -23.46 14.92 12.52
CA MET A 92 -24.64 15.43 11.82
C MET A 92 -25.89 14.59 12.05
N GLU A 93 -25.74 13.44 12.72
CA GLU A 93 -26.75 12.41 12.82
C GLU A 93 -27.38 12.36 14.21
N GLY A 94 -28.64 11.91 14.28
CA GLY A 94 -29.40 11.81 15.53
C GLY A 94 -28.90 10.70 16.48
N PRO A 95 -29.57 10.49 17.63
CA PRO A 95 -29.14 9.55 18.67
C PRO A 95 -29.39 8.06 18.33
N GLY A 96 -29.78 7.75 17.10
CA GLY A 96 -30.12 6.39 16.67
C GLY A 96 -28.86 5.57 16.35
N MET A 97 -28.79 5.09 15.11
CA MET A 97 -27.65 4.33 14.57
C MET A 97 -26.46 5.27 14.33
N ASN A 98 -25.76 5.65 15.41
CA ASN A 98 -24.74 6.69 15.38
C ASN A 98 -23.62 6.49 16.42
N SER A 99 -23.16 5.25 16.61
CA SER A 99 -22.10 4.93 17.57
C SER A 99 -20.78 5.63 17.24
N ARG A 100 -20.12 6.17 18.26
CA ARG A 100 -18.77 6.76 18.18
C ARG A 100 -17.64 5.75 18.34
N ASN A 101 -17.96 4.48 18.55
CA ASN A 101 -16.97 3.41 18.72
C ASN A 101 -17.44 2.15 17.99
N HIS A 102 -17.13 2.11 16.70
CA HIS A 102 -17.63 1.12 15.76
C HIS A 102 -16.55 0.70 14.76
N HIS A 103 -16.07 -0.53 14.88
CA HIS A 103 -14.86 -1.00 14.20
C HIS A 103 -15.05 -1.33 12.72
N MET A 104 -16.25 -1.24 12.15
CA MET A 104 -16.51 -1.74 10.79
C MET A 104 -15.78 -0.95 9.69
N PHE A 105 -15.41 0.31 9.92
CA PHE A 105 -14.52 1.06 9.03
C PHE A 105 -13.02 0.89 9.35
N ALA A 106 -12.66 0.12 10.40
CA ALA A 106 -11.27 -0.08 10.82
C ALA A 106 -10.46 -1.03 9.90
N SER A 107 -11.08 -1.57 8.84
CA SER A 107 -10.41 -2.42 7.84
C SER A 107 -9.21 -1.74 7.18
N ILE A 108 -9.14 -0.40 7.18
CA ILE A 108 -7.97 0.36 6.71
C ILE A 108 -6.68 -0.03 7.44
N GLY A 109 -6.77 -0.47 8.70
CA GLY A 109 -5.62 -0.94 9.46
C GLY A 109 -4.93 -2.12 8.78
N ALA A 110 -5.69 -3.05 8.20
CA ALA A 110 -5.13 -4.19 7.47
C ALA A 110 -4.36 -3.73 6.23
N TRP A 111 -4.83 -2.69 5.53
CA TRP A 111 -4.16 -2.11 4.37
C TRP A 111 -2.84 -1.41 4.74
N PHE A 112 -2.76 -0.76 5.92
CA PHE A 112 -1.49 -0.21 6.42
C PHE A 112 -0.41 -1.28 6.57
N TYR A 113 -0.75 -2.47 7.05
CA TYR A 113 0.21 -3.56 7.16
C TYR A 113 0.50 -4.22 5.81
N SER A 114 -0.53 -4.65 5.09
CA SER A 114 -0.38 -5.52 3.91
C SER A 114 0.05 -4.81 2.62
N HIS A 115 -0.23 -3.51 2.48
CA HIS A 115 0.06 -2.76 1.24
C HIS A 115 0.95 -1.57 1.48
N LEU A 116 0.70 -0.81 2.56
CA LEU A 116 1.53 0.35 2.87
C LEU A 116 2.90 -0.11 3.35
N ALA A 117 2.97 -0.91 4.41
CA ALA A 117 4.22 -1.55 4.85
C ALA A 117 4.56 -2.82 4.05
N GLY A 118 3.56 -3.45 3.42
CA GLY A 118 3.78 -4.60 2.56
C GLY A 118 4.03 -5.92 3.27
N ILE A 119 3.67 -6.08 4.53
CA ILE A 119 3.89 -7.30 5.29
C ILE A 119 2.71 -8.26 5.07
N ASP A 120 2.98 -9.39 4.43
CA ASP A 120 2.00 -10.45 4.18
C ASP A 120 2.61 -11.86 4.41
N PHE A 121 1.78 -12.89 4.39
CA PHE A 121 2.17 -14.28 4.65
C PHE A 121 1.58 -15.22 3.60
N GLN A 122 2.43 -15.96 2.92
CA GLN A 122 2.02 -16.94 1.90
C GLN A 122 2.60 -18.31 2.23
N SER A 123 1.74 -19.27 2.57
CA SER A 123 2.14 -20.67 2.83
C SER A 123 3.31 -20.82 3.84
N GLY A 124 3.34 -20.00 4.89
CA GLY A 124 4.39 -20.01 5.92
C GLY A 124 5.65 -19.22 5.57
N LEU A 125 5.66 -18.53 4.42
CA LEU A 125 6.70 -17.59 4.01
C LEU A 125 6.27 -16.15 4.29
N ILE A 126 7.18 -15.31 4.78
CA ILE A 126 6.95 -13.87 4.91
C ILE A 126 7.12 -13.23 3.52
N VAL A 127 6.17 -12.39 3.12
CA VAL A 127 6.28 -11.58 1.91
C VAL A 127 6.34 -10.13 2.32
N ILE A 128 7.38 -9.43 1.84
CA ILE A 128 7.62 -8.02 2.07
C ILE A 128 7.48 -7.31 0.73
N HIS A 129 6.31 -6.73 0.46
CA HIS A 129 5.98 -6.00 -0.76
C HIS A 129 5.47 -4.60 -0.43
N PRO A 130 6.33 -3.72 0.09
CA PRO A 130 5.95 -2.35 0.42
C PRO A 130 5.63 -1.59 -0.87
N ARG A 131 4.59 -0.75 -0.82
CA ARG A 131 4.27 0.17 -1.91
C ARG A 131 4.47 1.59 -1.43
N MET A 132 5.23 2.36 -2.19
CA MET A 132 5.47 3.77 -1.95
C MET A 132 4.72 4.59 -3.01
N VAL A 133 4.24 5.77 -2.63
CA VAL A 133 3.69 6.73 -3.59
C VAL A 133 4.73 7.15 -4.62
N SER A 134 4.33 7.62 -5.80
CA SER A 134 5.24 8.18 -6.81
C SER A 134 5.83 9.52 -6.38
N GLU A 135 6.86 9.97 -7.10
CA GLU A 135 7.61 11.19 -6.75
C GLU A 135 6.77 12.47 -6.72
N ASP A 136 5.80 12.62 -7.64
CA ASP A 136 4.86 13.75 -7.65
C ASP A 136 3.87 13.72 -6.47
N LYS A 137 3.71 12.56 -5.82
CA LYS A 137 2.83 12.35 -4.67
C LYS A 137 3.57 12.14 -3.34
N LYS A 138 4.90 12.30 -3.32
CA LYS A 138 5.73 12.09 -2.12
C LYS A 138 5.33 12.91 -0.89
N HIS A 139 4.67 14.06 -1.09
CA HIS A 139 4.18 14.91 -0.02
C HIS A 139 3.04 14.28 0.79
N LEU A 140 2.34 13.28 0.23
CA LEU A 140 1.28 12.54 0.92
C LEU A 140 1.87 11.52 1.90
N LEU A 141 2.97 10.87 1.53
CA LEU A 141 3.66 9.89 2.37
C LEU A 141 5.11 9.71 1.89
N SER A 142 6.06 10.20 2.68
CA SER A 142 7.49 10.13 2.34
C SER A 142 8.23 8.97 3.02
N LYS A 143 7.65 8.41 4.08
CA LYS A 143 8.26 7.34 4.86
C LYS A 143 7.22 6.46 5.55
N VAL A 144 7.59 5.21 5.80
CA VAL A 144 6.87 4.26 6.64
C VAL A 144 7.87 3.57 7.56
N ASP A 145 7.45 3.33 8.80
CA ASP A 145 8.14 2.48 9.76
C ASP A 145 7.07 1.62 10.43
N CYS A 146 7.16 0.31 10.24
CA CYS A 146 6.13 -0.64 10.65
C CYS A 146 6.75 -1.88 11.27
N GLN A 147 6.24 -2.24 12.44
CA GLN A 147 6.60 -3.45 13.17
C GLN A 147 5.37 -4.33 13.34
N LEU A 148 5.52 -5.63 13.07
CA LEU A 148 4.48 -6.62 13.25
C LEU A 148 5.02 -7.83 14.02
N ASN A 149 4.38 -8.14 15.15
CA ASN A 149 4.65 -9.36 15.90
C ASN A 149 3.95 -10.55 15.22
N THR A 150 4.74 -11.52 14.80
CA THR A 150 4.28 -12.72 14.10
C THR A 150 4.55 -13.97 14.94
N LEU A 151 4.08 -15.13 14.49
CA LEU A 151 4.43 -16.42 15.11
C LEU A 151 5.94 -16.74 15.03
N TYR A 152 6.67 -16.12 14.09
CA TYR A 152 8.11 -16.29 13.92
C TYR A 152 8.93 -15.27 14.70
N GLY A 153 8.30 -14.25 15.28
CA GLY A 153 8.96 -13.11 15.92
C GLY A 153 8.61 -11.78 15.26
N LEU A 154 9.34 -10.74 15.62
CA LEU A 154 9.14 -9.38 15.13
C LEU A 154 9.61 -9.26 13.67
N VAL A 155 8.73 -8.80 12.78
CA VAL A 155 9.08 -8.34 11.43
C VAL A 155 9.07 -6.81 11.46
N HIS A 156 10.13 -6.20 10.96
CA HIS A 156 10.22 -4.74 10.79
C HIS A 156 10.39 -4.41 9.31
N VAL A 157 9.61 -3.44 8.84
CA VAL A 157 9.75 -2.87 7.50
C VAL A 157 9.75 -1.36 7.66
N SER A 158 10.76 -0.71 7.12
CA SER A 158 10.74 0.74 6.96
C SER A 158 11.22 1.12 5.57
N TYR A 159 10.59 2.12 4.97
CA TYR A 159 11.11 2.74 3.76
C TYR A 159 11.04 4.24 3.83
N THR A 160 11.92 4.89 3.07
CA THR A 160 11.95 6.33 2.89
C THR A 160 12.48 6.66 1.50
N ARG A 161 12.21 7.88 1.04
CA ARG A 161 12.98 8.45 -0.07
C ARG A 161 14.44 8.47 0.31
N ASP A 162 15.30 8.07 -0.61
CA ASP A 162 16.73 8.27 -0.40
C ASP A 162 17.09 9.73 -0.71
N GLU A 163 16.99 10.58 0.32
CA GLU A 163 17.35 11.99 0.25
C GLU A 163 18.85 12.22 -0.04
N ARG A 164 19.68 11.17 0.11
CA ARG A 164 21.13 11.21 -0.17
C ARG A 164 21.44 10.92 -1.64
N SER A 165 20.47 10.39 -2.38
CA SER A 165 20.63 10.08 -3.80
C SER A 165 20.41 11.32 -4.66
N THR A 166 21.26 11.50 -5.66
CA THR A 166 21.08 12.52 -6.71
C THR A 166 19.90 12.22 -7.65
N PHE A 167 19.28 11.05 -7.50
CA PHE A 167 18.19 10.57 -8.33
C PHE A 167 16.84 10.67 -7.62
N ALA A 168 15.87 11.35 -8.26
CA ALA A 168 14.55 11.67 -7.68
C ALA A 168 13.66 10.45 -7.35
N ASN A 169 13.96 9.27 -7.90
CA ASN A 169 13.15 8.07 -7.76
C ASN A 169 13.91 6.96 -7.03
N SER A 170 14.62 7.30 -5.96
CA SER A 170 15.37 6.32 -5.15
C SER A 170 14.65 6.03 -3.84
N ILE A 171 14.50 4.75 -3.51
CA ILE A 171 13.90 4.27 -2.26
C ILE A 171 14.95 3.52 -1.46
N LEU A 172 15.05 3.88 -0.18
CA LEU A 172 15.77 3.12 0.83
C LEU A 172 14.78 2.27 1.61
N LEU A 173 14.94 0.94 1.55
CA LEU A 173 14.10 -0.04 2.24
C LEU A 173 14.95 -0.80 3.26
N ARG A 174 14.49 -0.88 4.50
CA ARG A 174 15.07 -1.73 5.55
C ARG A 174 14.08 -2.78 5.99
N VAL A 175 14.58 -3.99 6.16
CA VAL A 175 13.78 -5.17 6.52
C VAL A 175 14.50 -5.98 7.59
N SER A 176 13.79 -6.31 8.65
CA SER A 176 14.23 -7.24 9.70
C SER A 176 13.38 -8.49 9.65
N ILE A 177 14.02 -9.64 9.42
CA ILE A 177 13.36 -10.95 9.37
C ILE A 177 13.80 -11.76 10.59
N PRO A 178 12.86 -12.26 11.41
CA PRO A 178 13.20 -12.96 12.64
C PRO A 178 13.88 -14.30 12.35
N THR A 179 14.60 -14.82 13.35
CA THR A 179 15.31 -16.09 13.28
C THR A 179 14.39 -17.24 12.88
N ASN A 180 14.92 -18.21 12.12
CA ASN A 180 14.17 -19.37 11.64
C ASN A 180 12.99 -19.03 10.71
N ALA A 181 12.98 -17.83 10.14
CA ALA A 181 12.05 -17.43 9.09
C ALA A 181 12.78 -17.20 7.76
N LYS A 182 12.00 -17.19 6.68
CA LYS A 182 12.45 -16.80 5.34
C LYS A 182 11.48 -15.76 4.80
N ALA A 183 11.98 -14.90 3.91
CA ALA A 183 11.13 -13.90 3.28
C ALA A 183 11.43 -13.73 1.79
N HIS A 184 10.42 -13.28 1.06
CA HIS A 184 10.57 -12.68 -0.25
C HIS A 184 10.40 -11.18 -0.13
N VAL A 185 11.40 -10.43 -0.55
CA VAL A 185 11.31 -8.96 -0.69
C VAL A 185 10.99 -8.66 -2.14
N VAL A 186 9.86 -8.02 -2.36
CA VAL A 186 9.33 -7.67 -3.68
C VAL A 186 9.49 -6.18 -3.90
N PHE A 187 10.11 -5.82 -5.02
CA PHE A 187 10.22 -4.45 -5.49
C PHE A 187 9.32 -4.29 -6.72
N GLU A 188 8.35 -3.40 -6.61
CA GLU A 188 7.43 -3.03 -7.69
C GLU A 188 7.89 -1.73 -8.36
N PRO A 189 7.62 -1.53 -9.66
CA PRO A 189 7.77 -0.23 -10.31
C PRO A 189 7.12 0.89 -9.51
N LEU A 190 7.90 1.94 -9.19
CA LEU A 190 7.42 3.07 -8.38
C LEU A 190 6.29 3.88 -9.05
N PHE A 191 6.24 3.85 -10.37
CA PHE A 191 5.20 4.50 -11.18
C PHE A 191 4.95 3.68 -12.46
N PRO A 192 3.84 3.91 -13.17
CA PRO A 192 3.51 3.14 -14.37
C PRO A 192 4.62 3.19 -15.41
N ASN A 193 5.01 2.00 -15.92
CA ASN A 193 6.10 1.79 -16.88
C ASN A 193 7.53 2.07 -16.36
N ALA A 194 7.70 2.39 -15.08
CA ALA A 194 9.03 2.58 -14.50
C ALA A 194 9.84 1.28 -14.58
N LYS A 195 11.13 1.40 -14.85
CA LYS A 195 12.06 0.28 -14.82
C LYS A 195 13.04 0.50 -13.68
N CYS A 196 13.28 -0.54 -12.89
CA CYS A 196 14.41 -0.50 -11.99
C CYS A 196 15.68 -0.37 -12.83
N VAL A 197 16.59 0.52 -12.44
CA VAL A 197 17.90 0.72 -13.09
C VAL A 197 19.01 0.12 -12.25
N LEU A 198 18.88 0.24 -10.92
CA LEU A 198 19.86 -0.23 -9.95
C LEU A 198 19.15 -0.71 -8.68
N LEU A 199 19.54 -1.89 -8.20
CA LEU A 199 19.19 -2.42 -6.89
C LEU A 199 20.48 -2.81 -6.16
N THR A 200 20.65 -2.28 -4.95
CA THR A 200 21.80 -2.59 -4.10
C THR A 200 21.35 -3.11 -2.73
N GLU A 201 22.19 -3.91 -2.10
CA GLU A 201 22.07 -4.35 -0.71
C GLU A 201 23.32 -3.88 0.04
N SER A 202 23.15 -3.07 1.08
CA SER A 202 24.27 -2.52 1.87
C SER A 202 25.38 -1.89 1.00
N ASN A 203 24.99 -1.14 -0.04
CA ASN A 203 25.87 -0.52 -1.07
C ASN A 203 26.55 -1.49 -2.06
N LYS A 204 26.29 -2.80 -1.97
CA LYS A 204 26.74 -3.77 -2.98
C LYS A 204 25.67 -3.91 -4.05
N VAL A 205 26.06 -3.77 -5.31
CA VAL A 205 25.14 -3.97 -6.44
C VAL A 205 24.65 -5.41 -6.45
N MET A 206 23.33 -5.58 -6.36
CA MET A 206 22.66 -6.87 -6.55
C MET A 206 22.14 -7.01 -7.98
N TRP A 207 21.69 -5.91 -8.58
CA TRP A 207 21.15 -5.94 -9.93
C TRP A 207 21.31 -4.57 -10.60
N SER A 208 21.61 -4.59 -11.89
CA SER A 208 21.55 -3.40 -12.74
C SER A 208 20.99 -3.75 -14.12
N ILE A 209 20.51 -2.75 -14.84
CA ILE A 209 20.00 -2.95 -16.21
C ILE A 209 21.08 -3.50 -17.17
N THR A 210 22.35 -3.24 -16.89
CA THR A 210 23.51 -3.66 -17.69
C THR A 210 24.15 -4.96 -17.22
N ASP A 211 23.98 -5.33 -15.95
CA ASP A 211 24.60 -6.50 -15.33
C ASP A 211 23.58 -7.18 -14.40
N LYS A 212 23.18 -8.39 -14.81
CA LYS A 212 22.11 -9.16 -14.18
C LYS A 212 22.74 -10.27 -13.35
N ASP A 213 22.78 -10.09 -12.04
CA ASP A 213 23.06 -11.19 -11.12
C ASP A 213 21.88 -12.17 -11.10
N ASN A 214 22.16 -13.45 -10.89
CA ASN A 214 21.16 -14.51 -10.78
C ASN A 214 20.46 -14.54 -9.41
N THR A 215 20.85 -13.67 -8.48
CA THR A 215 20.29 -13.61 -7.11
C THR A 215 18.93 -12.91 -7.04
N VAL A 216 18.56 -12.14 -8.07
CA VAL A 216 17.31 -11.39 -8.14
C VAL A 216 16.44 -11.94 -9.27
N SER A 217 15.26 -12.46 -8.91
CA SER A 217 14.25 -12.83 -9.89
C SER A 217 13.62 -11.56 -10.46
N HIS A 218 13.47 -11.46 -11.78
CA HIS A 218 12.88 -10.29 -12.45
C HIS A 218 11.87 -10.74 -13.51
N ASP A 219 10.61 -10.32 -13.33
CA ASP A 219 9.55 -10.54 -14.31
C ASP A 219 9.52 -9.39 -15.32
N ALA A 220 9.86 -9.69 -16.57
CA ALA A 220 9.92 -8.69 -17.64
C ALA A 220 8.56 -8.14 -18.07
N GLN A 221 7.44 -8.83 -17.77
CA GLN A 221 6.10 -8.36 -18.12
C GLN A 221 5.57 -7.34 -17.11
N THR A 222 5.78 -7.62 -15.83
CA THR A 222 5.27 -6.78 -14.73
C THR A 222 6.30 -5.78 -14.21
N GLY A 223 7.59 -6.02 -14.45
CA GLY A 223 8.69 -5.25 -13.87
C GLY A 223 8.95 -5.59 -12.39
N LEU A 224 8.27 -6.60 -11.83
CA LEU A 224 8.47 -7.03 -10.46
C LEU A 224 9.84 -7.69 -10.29
N MET A 225 10.54 -7.28 -9.23
CA MET A 225 11.78 -7.91 -8.79
C MET A 225 11.57 -8.60 -7.45
N THR A 226 12.17 -9.77 -7.25
CA THR A 226 12.06 -10.53 -6.00
C THR A 226 13.43 -11.00 -5.54
N VAL A 227 13.74 -10.68 -4.29
CA VAL A 227 14.95 -11.13 -3.57
C VAL A 227 14.52 -12.13 -2.50
N GLN A 228 15.13 -13.30 -2.48
CA GLN A 228 14.90 -14.31 -1.44
C GLN A 228 15.90 -14.14 -0.31
N ILE A 229 15.41 -14.00 0.92
CA ILE A 229 16.25 -13.80 2.10
C ILE A 229 15.92 -14.78 3.24
N GLY A 230 16.91 -14.99 4.09
CA GLY A 230 16.73 -15.67 5.37
C GLY A 230 16.42 -14.69 6.50
N SER A 231 16.67 -15.12 7.73
CA SER A 231 16.65 -14.24 8.90
C SER A 231 17.82 -13.27 8.89
N GLY A 232 17.59 -12.04 9.32
CA GLY A 232 18.62 -11.02 9.40
C GLY A 232 18.08 -9.60 9.22
N GLU A 233 19.01 -8.68 9.18
CA GLU A 233 18.78 -7.25 8.94
C GLU A 233 19.30 -6.90 7.55
N TYR A 234 18.47 -6.27 6.74
CA TYR A 234 18.77 -5.96 5.35
C TYR A 234 18.47 -4.49 5.05
N GLU A 235 19.35 -3.85 4.29
CA GLU A 235 19.14 -2.50 3.76
C GLU A 235 19.30 -2.56 2.23
N TYR A 236 18.23 -2.20 1.53
CA TYR A 236 18.17 -2.14 0.09
C TYR A 236 18.01 -0.71 -0.39
N GLN A 237 18.66 -0.41 -1.51
CA GLN A 237 18.40 0.80 -2.26
C GLN A 237 18.01 0.43 -3.68
N ALA A 238 16.85 0.90 -4.12
CA ALA A 238 16.34 0.69 -5.46
C ALA A 238 16.10 2.04 -6.15
N PHE A 239 16.46 2.12 -7.43
CA PHE A 239 16.31 3.30 -8.27
C PHE A 239 15.50 2.98 -9.52
N TRP A 240 14.54 3.85 -9.87
CA TRP A 240 13.63 3.68 -11.01
C TRP A 240 13.69 4.84 -12.02
N GLU A 241 13.63 4.52 -13.31
CA GLU A 241 13.49 5.47 -14.43
C GLU A 241 12.27 5.18 -15.31
#